data_AF-A0A2V6P3P7-F1
#
_entry.id   AF-A0A2V6P3P7-F1
#
_cell.length_a   1.000
_cell.length_b   1.000
_cell.length_c   1.000
_cell.angle_alpha   90.00
_cell.angle_beta   90.00
_cell.angle_gamma   90.00
#
_symmetry.space_group_name_H-M   'P 1'
#
loop_
_entity.id
_entity.type
_entity.pdbx_description
1 polymer ?
#
loop_
_entity_poly.entity_id
_entity_poly.type
_entity_poly.pdbx_seq_one_letter_code
_entity_poly.pdbx_strand_id
1 'polypeptide(L)' 'FTTACAQACPNEAIVFGDIRDPESKVSKIKLQDRNYRLLQYLNVNTRVSYLARIRNPNPKMPDARKIGIASPNEEKS' A
#
# COMPACT_ATOMS: atom_id res chain seq x y z
N PHE A 1 15.17 -0.69 16.28
CA PHE A 1 13.83 -0.47 16.86
C PHE A 1 12.81 -1.15 15.97
N THR A 2 11.98 -2.02 16.53
CA THR A 2 10.91 -2.73 15.80
C THR A 2 9.67 -2.73 16.67
N THR A 3 8.53 -2.29 16.14
CA THR A 3 7.26 -2.24 16.89
C THR A 3 6.63 -3.62 16.97
N ALA A 4 5.78 -3.85 17.97
CA ALA A 4 5.11 -5.13 18.18
C ALA A 4 4.34 -5.61 16.94
N CYS A 5 3.58 -4.71 16.28
CA CYS A 5 2.83 -5.07 15.08
C CYS A 5 3.73 -5.45 13.90
N ALA A 6 4.88 -4.79 13.75
CA ALA A 6 5.84 -5.14 12.70
C ALA A 6 6.57 -6.46 13.01
N GLN A 7 6.93 -6.69 14.28
CA GLN A 7 7.57 -7.93 14.72
C GLN A 7 6.63 -9.14 14.63
N ALA A 8 5.33 -8.95 14.91
CA ALA A 8 4.34 -10.01 14.84
C ALA A 8 3.95 -10.41 13.40
N CYS A 9 4.34 -9.61 12.40
CA CYS A 9 3.88 -9.78 11.03
C CYS A 9 4.87 -10.63 10.22
N PRO A 10 4.57 -11.90 9.91
CA PRO A 10 5.53 -12.83 9.31
C PRO A 10 5.87 -12.48 7.85
N ASN A 11 5.00 -11.73 7.16
CA ASN A 11 5.18 -11.32 5.77
C ASN A 11 5.85 -9.94 5.63
N GLU A 12 6.28 -9.34 6.75
CA GLU A 12 6.91 -8.01 6.79
C GLU A 12 6.10 -6.89 6.14
N ALA A 13 4.76 -6.98 6.16
CA ALA A 13 3.90 -5.98 5.50
C ALA A 13 3.97 -4.58 6.14
N ILE A 14 4.42 -4.48 7.39
CA ILE A 14 4.51 -3.21 8.13
C ILE A 14 5.99 -2.91 8.40
N VAL A 15 6.45 -1.73 7.96
CA VAL A 15 7.85 -1.31 8.08
C VAL A 15 7.94 0.02 8.83
N PHE A 16 8.79 0.07 9.86
CA PHE A 16 9.11 1.27 10.64
C PHE A 16 10.58 1.66 10.46
N GLY A 17 10.90 2.95 10.56
CA GLY A 17 12.25 3.49 10.34
C GLY A 17 12.28 5.02 10.31
N ASP A 18 13.47 5.61 10.20
CA ASP A 18 13.65 7.06 10.04
C ASP A 18 13.52 7.45 8.55
N ILE A 19 12.63 8.39 8.26
CA ILE A 19 12.42 8.92 6.90
C ILE A 19 13.50 9.91 6.47
N ARG A 20 14.25 10.47 7.43
CA ARG A 20 15.36 11.40 7.15
C ARG A 20 16.62 10.67 6.69
N ASP A 21 16.73 9.38 7.02
CA ASP A 21 17.80 8.51 6.55
C ASP A 21 17.42 7.94 5.17
N PRO A 22 18.12 8.32 4.09
CA PRO A 22 17.83 7.82 2.74
C PRO A 22 18.06 6.31 2.60
N GLU A 23 18.94 5.73 3.43
CA GLU A 23 19.27 4.31 3.35
C GLU A 23 18.24 3.41 4.03
N SER A 24 17.34 4.00 4.82
CA SER A 24 16.31 3.27 5.55
C SER A 24 15.31 2.58 4.62
N LYS A 25 14.82 1.40 5.06
CA LYS A 25 13.81 0.62 4.33
C LYS A 25 12.52 1.44 4.11
N VAL A 26 12.14 2.31 5.06
CA VAL A 26 10.95 3.17 4.95
C VAL A 26 11.12 4.25 3.89
N SER A 27 12.28 4.91 3.83
CA SER A 27 12.57 5.94 2.83
C SER A 27 12.48 5.37 1.42
N LYS A 28 13.09 4.20 1.21
CA LYS A 28 13.07 3.47 -0.07
C LYS A 28 11.65 3.02 -0.45
N ILE A 29 10.87 2.49 0.49
CA ILE A 29 9.47 2.05 0.22
C ILE A 29 8.55 3.24 -0.10
N LYS A 30 8.71 4.37 0.58
CA LYS A 30 7.89 5.57 0.34
C LYS A 30 8.08 6.19 -1.06
N LEU A 31 9.23 5.94 -1.69
CA LEU A 31 9.53 6.40 -3.05
C LEU A 31 8.90 5.52 -4.15
N GLN A 32 8.31 4.37 -3.81
CA GLN A 32 7.67 3.52 -4.81
C GLN A 32 6.40 4.16 -5.39
N ASP A 33 6.16 3.98 -6.69
CA ASP A 33 4.98 4.52 -7.38
C ASP A 33 3.64 4.07 -6.80
N ARG A 34 3.64 2.94 -6.09
CA ARG A 34 2.45 2.36 -5.46
C ARG A 34 2.10 3.01 -4.12
N ASN A 35 2.97 3.86 -3.59
CA ASN A 35 2.78 4.48 -2.29
C ASN A 35 1.70 5.56 -2.37
N TYR A 36 0.69 5.46 -1.51
CA TYR A 36 -0.38 6.45 -1.40
C TYR A 36 -0.68 6.76 0.06
N ARG A 37 -1.28 7.94 0.28
CA ARG A 37 -1.65 8.44 1.59
C ARG A 37 -3.17 8.48 1.68
N LEU A 38 -3.72 7.99 2.78
CA LEU A 38 -5.17 8.01 2.99
C LEU A 38 -5.64 9.46 3.12
N LEU A 39 -6.74 9.77 2.43
CA LEU A 39 -7.42 11.07 2.49
C LEU A 39 -6.47 12.25 2.21
N GLN A 40 -5.56 12.11 1.24
CA GLN A 40 -4.57 13.14 0.93
C GLN A 40 -5.20 14.51 0.60
N TYR A 41 -6.41 14.52 0.02
CA TYR A 41 -7.15 15.74 -0.30
C TYR A 41 -7.48 16.60 0.93
N LEU A 42 -7.57 16.00 2.13
CA LEU A 42 -7.80 16.71 3.39
C LEU A 42 -6.51 17.29 4.01
N ASN A 43 -5.36 17.10 3.37
CA ASN A 43 -4.05 17.57 3.86
C ASN A 43 -3.72 17.17 5.32
N VAL A 44 -4.18 15.98 5.74
CA VAL A 44 -4.00 15.46 7.11
C VAL A 44 -2.56 15.13 7.49
N ASN A 45 -1.61 15.17 6.54
CA ASN A 45 -0.17 14.96 6.78
C ASN A 45 0.17 13.75 7.69
N THR A 46 -0.59 12.65 7.56
CA THR A 46 -0.32 11.33 8.16
C THR A 46 1.14 10.88 8.06
N ARG A 47 1.65 10.21 9.10
CA ARG A 47 2.98 9.57 9.06
C ARG A 47 2.95 8.22 8.35
N VAL A 48 1.81 7.54 8.41
CA VAL A 48 1.55 6.26 7.75
C VAL A 48 1.17 6.47 6.29
N SER A 49 1.74 5.66 5.42
CA SER A 49 1.37 5.53 4.00
C SER A 49 1.29 4.05 3.64
N TYR A 50 0.54 3.73 2.60
CA TYR A 50 0.22 2.36 2.20
C TYR A 50 0.71 2.10 0.79
N LEU A 51 1.00 0.84 0.47
CA LEU A 51 1.26 0.41 -0.90
C LEU A 51 -0.02 -0.13 -1.54
N ALA A 52 -0.28 0.27 -2.78
CA ALA A 52 -1.40 -0.22 -3.56
C ALA A 52 -1.30 -1.76 -3.71
N ARG A 53 -2.42 -2.43 -3.47
CA ARG A 53 -2.53 -3.88 -3.62
C ARG A 53 -2.62 -4.22 -5.11
N ILE A 54 -1.56 -4.81 -5.66
CA ILE A 54 -1.59 -5.39 -7.00
C ILE A 54 -2.26 -6.75 -6.93
N ARG A 55 -3.28 -6.95 -7.77
CA ARG A 55 -3.86 -8.27 -8.03
C ARG A 55 -3.34 -8.71 -9.40
N ASN A 56 -2.91 -9.97 -9.51
CA ASN A 56 -2.41 -10.56 -10.76
C ASN A 56 -3.43 -11.58 -11.29
N PRO A 57 -4.56 -11.13 -11.87
CA PRO A 57 -5.61 -12.03 -12.33
C PRO A 57 -5.16 -12.81 -13.57
N ASN A 58 -5.53 -14.09 -13.64
CA ASN A 58 -5.31 -14.89 -14.84
C ASN A 58 -6.28 -14.41 -15.96
N PRO A 59 -5.79 -14.02 -17.16
CA PRO A 59 -6.64 -13.56 -18.25
C PRO A 59 -7.69 -14.56 -18.71
N LYS A 60 -7.48 -15.86 -18.47
CA LYS A 60 -8.43 -16.93 -18.87
C LYS A 60 -9.60 -17.10 -17.91
N MET A 61 -9.63 -16.39 -16.78
CA MET A 61 -10.73 -16.51 -15.82
C MET A 61 -11.93 -15.63 -16.24
N PRO A 62 -13.17 -16.15 -16.12
CA PRO A 62 -14.38 -15.43 -16.55
C PRO A 62 -14.59 -14.10 -15.81
N ASP A 63 -14.12 -13.97 -14.57
CA ASP A 63 -14.22 -12.74 -13.76
C ASP A 63 -12.90 -11.98 -13.61
N ALA A 64 -11.91 -12.22 -14.48
CA ALA A 64 -10.57 -11.63 -14.36
C ALA A 64 -10.58 -10.09 -14.27
N ARG A 65 -11.51 -9.44 -14.99
CA ARG A 65 -11.65 -7.97 -15.03
C ARG A 65 -12.26 -7.37 -13.75
N LYS A 66 -12.96 -8.19 -12.95
CA LYS A 66 -13.58 -7.74 -11.69
C LYS A 66 -12.64 -7.79 -10.50
N ILE A 67 -11.43 -8.34 -10.68
CA ILE A 67 -10.46 -8.54 -9.62
C ILE A 67 -9.80 -7.20 -9.26
N GLY A 68 -10.29 -6.56 -8.19
CA GLY A 68 -9.70 -5.31 -7.68
C GLY A 68 -10.66 -4.13 -7.56
N ILE A 69 -11.90 -4.29 -8.00
CA ILE A 69 -12.97 -3.30 -7.85
C ILE A 69 -13.26 -3.13 -6.35
N ALA A 70 -13.20 -1.90 -5.85
CA ALA A 70 -13.44 -1.59 -4.44
C ALA A 70 -14.95 -1.50 -4.14
N SER A 71 -15.75 -1.07 -5.12
CA SER A 71 -17.21 -1.04 -5.05
C SER A 71 -17.85 -1.51 -6.36
N PRO A 72 -18.83 -2.44 -6.35
CA PRO A 72 -19.43 -3.00 -7.58
C PRO A 72 -20.02 -1.99 -8.58
N ASN A 73 -20.22 -0.74 -8.17
CA ASN A 73 -20.83 0.33 -8.97
C ASN A 73 -19.81 1.18 -9.76
N GLU A 74 -18.50 0.94 -9.65
CA GLU A 74 -17.45 1.71 -10.36
C GLU A 74 -17.26 1.32 -11.83
N GLU A 75 -17.97 0.29 -12.34
CA GLU A 75 -17.83 -0.21 -13.72
C GLU A 75 -18.40 0.74 -14.81
N LYS A 76 -19.00 1.88 -14.41
CA LYS A 76 -19.73 2.82 -15.30
C LYS A 76 -19.24 4.28 -15.27
N SER A 77 -17.95 4.53 -15.00
CA SER A 77 -17.37 5.86 -15.23
C SER A 77 -16.23 5.82 -16.23
#